data_AF-A0A847VPW8-F1
#
_entry.id   AF-A0A847VPW8-F1
#
_cell.length_a   1.000
_cell.length_b   1.000
_cell.length_c   1.000
_cell.angle_alpha   90.00
_cell.angle_beta   90.00
_cell.angle_gamma   90.00
#
_symmetry.space_group_name_H-M   'P 1'
#
loop_
_entity.id
_entity.type
_entity.pdbx_description
1 polymer ?
#
loop_
_entity_poly.entity_id
_entity_poly.type
_entity_poly.pdbx_seq_one_letter_code
_entity_poly.pdbx_strand_id
1 'polypeptide(L)'
;GGPGGTLELRFTSANADVRTGDLLQTSGLDGVYPPGLAVASVAGVERRAESGFARITLAPAAPPDGVRFVLVLAPLATQLPPRPEPAADGGSAGDRGAKGTRRIRGAASAGAAPGAGTP
;
A
#
# COMPACT_ATOMS: atom_id res chain seq x y z
N GLY A 1 13.48 18.65 8.98
CA GLY A 1 13.07 19.15 10.32
C GLY A 1 12.00 20.19 10.13
N GLY A 2 11.02 20.25 11.04
CA GLY A 2 10.05 21.33 11.12
C GLY A 2 10.64 22.57 11.81
N PRO A 3 9.98 23.73 11.71
CA PRO A 3 10.41 24.93 12.42
C PRO A 3 10.46 24.68 13.94
N GLY A 4 11.55 25.12 14.59
CA GLY A 4 11.69 25.09 16.05
C GLY A 4 12.14 23.76 16.68
N GLY A 5 12.85 22.89 15.95
CA GLY A 5 13.37 21.63 16.51
C GLY A 5 12.32 20.51 16.63
N THR A 6 11.14 20.73 16.05
CA THR A 6 10.08 19.72 15.94
C THR A 6 10.21 18.90 14.65
N LEU A 7 9.65 17.70 14.66
CA LEU A 7 9.55 16.85 13.47
C LEU A 7 8.11 16.92 12.93
N GLU A 8 7.95 16.63 11.64
CA GLU A 8 6.65 16.67 10.97
C GLU A 8 6.44 15.37 10.20
N LEU A 9 5.37 14.63 10.51
CA LEU A 9 4.93 13.49 9.72
C LEU A 9 3.89 13.98 8.69
N ARG A 10 4.25 13.80 7.42
CA ARG A 10 3.46 14.20 6.24
C ARG A 10 2.86 12.98 5.57
N PHE A 11 1.96 13.22 4.61
CA PHE A 11 1.34 12.19 3.77
C PHE A 11 0.55 11.12 4.55
N THR A 12 0.18 11.43 5.80
CA THR A 12 -0.69 10.56 6.58
C THR A 12 -2.14 10.83 6.17
N SER A 13 -2.90 9.78 5.90
CA SER A 13 -4.33 9.92 5.57
C SER A 13 -5.07 10.68 6.67
N ALA A 14 -6.00 11.55 6.28
CA ALA A 14 -6.90 12.22 7.22
C ALA A 14 -7.75 11.26 8.07
N ASN A 15 -7.84 9.97 7.71
CA ASN A 15 -8.57 8.94 8.46
C ASN A 15 -7.65 7.99 9.23
N ALA A 16 -6.33 8.20 9.23
CA ALA A 16 -5.42 7.36 10.00
C ALA A 16 -5.71 7.47 11.50
N ASP A 17 -5.71 6.35 12.22
CA ASP A 17 -5.78 6.32 13.69
C ASP A 17 -4.39 6.65 14.25
N VAL A 18 -4.18 7.93 14.51
CA VAL A 18 -2.95 8.48 15.10
C VAL A 18 -3.36 9.36 16.25
N ARG A 19 -2.71 9.18 17.40
CA ARG A 19 -3.02 9.85 18.66
C ARG A 19 -1.77 10.46 19.26
N THR A 20 -1.97 11.51 20.04
CA THR A 20 -0.89 12.12 20.83
C THR A 20 -0.32 11.09 21.79
N GLY A 21 1.02 11.00 21.83
CA GLY A 21 1.74 10.01 22.63
C GLY A 21 2.18 8.75 21.87
N ASP A 22 1.70 8.54 20.64
CA ASP A 22 2.14 7.38 19.83
C ASP A 22 3.64 7.48 19.52
N LEU A 23 4.35 6.36 19.62
CA LEU A 23 5.78 6.26 19.29
C LEU A 23 5.95 5.86 17.82
N LEU A 24 6.71 6.66 17.07
CA LEU A 24 7.09 6.35 15.70
C LEU A 24 8.40 5.59 15.67
N GLN A 25 8.41 4.53 14.88
CA GLN A 25 9.59 3.73 14.58
C GLN A 25 9.83 3.66 13.07
N THR A 26 11.09 3.41 12.69
CA THR A 26 11.43 3.11 11.29
C THR A 26 10.76 1.80 10.86
N SER A 27 10.20 1.78 9.65
CA SER A 27 9.58 0.58 9.07
C SER A 27 10.57 -0.32 8.33
N GLY A 28 11.71 0.24 7.91
CA GLY A 28 12.72 -0.42 7.08
C GLY A 28 12.32 -0.63 5.62
N LEU A 29 11.24 -0.01 5.14
CA LEU A 29 10.78 -0.10 3.76
C LEU A 29 11.68 0.62 2.74
N ASP A 30 12.53 1.53 3.21
CA ASP A 30 13.48 2.26 2.37
C ASP A 30 14.77 1.48 2.10
N GLY A 31 15.00 0.36 2.82
CA GLY A 31 16.25 -0.39 2.76
C GLY A 31 17.46 0.37 3.30
N VAL A 32 17.26 1.53 3.93
CA VAL A 32 18.33 2.35 4.51
C VAL A 32 18.38 2.13 6.01
N TYR A 33 17.24 2.24 6.69
CA TYR A 33 17.16 2.06 8.13
C TYR A 33 16.60 0.68 8.48
N PRO A 34 17.12 0.00 9.52
CA PRO A 34 16.49 -1.19 10.05
C PRO A 34 15.13 -0.86 10.67
N PRO A 35 14.17 -1.80 10.68
CA PRO A 35 12.91 -1.60 11.37
C PRO A 35 13.12 -1.49 12.88
N GLY A 36 12.29 -0.69 13.55
CA GLY A 36 12.20 -0.63 15.01
C GLY A 36 13.01 0.47 15.70
N LEU A 37 13.71 1.34 14.96
CA LEU A 37 14.41 2.47 15.57
C LEU A 37 13.42 3.57 15.94
N ALA A 38 13.39 3.95 17.21
CA ALA A 38 12.54 5.04 17.70
C ALA A 38 12.98 6.38 17.11
N VAL A 39 12.05 7.06 16.44
CA VAL A 39 12.32 8.34 15.76
C VAL A 39 11.76 9.51 16.57
N ALA A 40 10.49 9.43 16.96
CA ALA A 40 9.77 10.52 17.59
C ALA A 40 8.48 10.05 18.26
N SER A 41 7.90 10.88 19.12
CA SER A 41 6.54 10.70 19.65
C SER A 41 5.59 11.75 19.10
N VAL A 42 4.32 11.39 18.90
CA VAL A 42 3.30 12.33 18.42
C VAL A 42 3.01 13.40 19.46
N ALA A 43 3.30 14.66 19.10
CA ALA A 43 3.04 15.82 19.94
C ALA A 43 1.67 16.46 19.63
N GLY A 44 1.21 16.39 18.38
CA GLY A 44 -0.08 16.92 17.98
C GLY A 44 -0.50 16.47 16.59
N VAL A 45 -1.81 16.43 16.34
CA VAL A 45 -2.41 16.02 15.08
C VAL A 45 -3.33 17.12 14.58
N GLU A 46 -2.97 17.75 13.46
CA GLU A 46 -3.78 18.74 12.77
C GLU A 46 -4.42 18.10 11.53
N ARG A 47 -5.75 18.01 11.52
CA ARG A 47 -6.52 17.49 10.37
C ARG A 47 -7.21 18.67 9.70
N ARG A 48 -6.82 19.00 8.46
CA ARG A 48 -7.49 20.05 7.68
C ARG A 48 -8.54 19.44 6.77
N ALA A 49 -9.77 19.90 6.86
CA ALA A 49 -10.89 19.36 6.07
C ALA A 49 -10.71 19.56 4.57
N GLU A 50 -10.03 20.63 4.13
CA GLU A 50 -9.73 20.84 2.71
C GLU A 50 -8.58 19.97 2.16
N SER A 51 -7.78 19.34 3.03
CA SER A 51 -6.68 18.46 2.59
C SER A 51 -6.95 17.01 2.98
N GLY A 52 -6.92 16.07 2.03
CA GLY A 52 -7.05 14.63 2.31
C GLY A 52 -5.96 14.03 3.21
N PHE A 53 -5.04 14.84 3.74
CA PHE A 53 -3.91 14.45 4.57
C PHE A 53 -3.93 15.17 5.91
N ALA A 54 -3.50 14.46 6.95
CA ALA A 54 -3.21 15.02 8.26
C ALA A 54 -1.77 15.56 8.30
N ARG A 55 -1.58 16.65 9.03
CA ARG A 55 -0.26 17.17 9.40
C ARG A 55 -0.01 16.83 10.86
N ILE A 56 1.04 16.06 11.13
CA ILE A 56 1.30 15.56 12.47
C ILE A 56 2.61 16.18 12.97
N THR A 57 2.55 16.87 14.09
CA THR A 57 3.72 17.42 14.77
C THR A 57 4.28 16.37 15.73
N LEU A 58 5.60 16.24 15.74
CA LEU A 58 6.31 15.20 16.45
C LEU A 58 7.40 15.81 17.35
N ALA A 59 7.57 15.22 18.53
CA ALA A 59 8.69 15.47 19.42
C ALA A 59 9.81 14.44 19.14
N PRO A 60 11.04 14.86 18.78
CA PRO A 60 12.15 13.93 18.53
C PRO A 60 12.45 13.06 19.76
N ALA A 61 12.69 11.77 19.54
CA ALA A 61 13.09 10.86 20.62
C ALA A 61 14.51 11.16 21.13
N ALA A 62 15.38 11.63 20.24
CA ALA A 62 16.70 12.16 20.55
C ALA A 62 16.81 13.57 19.96
N PRO A 63 17.03 14.61 20.78
CA PRO A 63 17.28 15.95 20.25
C PRO A 63 18.61 15.92 19.45
N PRO A 64 18.68 16.59 18.29
CA PRO A 64 19.89 16.62 17.49
C PRO A 64 21.01 17.45 18.13
N ASP A 65 20.67 18.27 19.12
CA ASP A 65 21.60 19.12 19.83
C ASP A 65 22.14 18.43 21.09
N GLY A 66 23.45 18.56 21.35
CA GLY A 66 24.10 17.99 22.54
C GLY A 66 24.46 16.49 22.45
N VAL A 67 24.31 15.86 21.29
CA VAL A 67 24.73 14.45 21.08
C VAL A 67 26.24 14.37 20.87
N ARG A 68 26.94 13.64 21.73
CA ARG A 68 28.40 13.47 21.65
C ARG A 68 28.85 12.25 20.84
N PHE A 69 28.02 11.23 20.81
CA PHE A 69 28.32 9.94 20.18
C PHE A 69 27.21 9.59 19.20
N VAL A 70 27.60 9.10 18.04
CA VAL A 70 26.67 8.72 16.97
C VAL A 70 26.99 7.30 16.50
N LEU A 71 25.94 6.58 16.11
CA LEU A 71 26.05 5.27 15.45
C LEU A 71 25.71 5.44 13.98
N VAL A 72 26.67 5.15 13.11
CA VAL A 72 26.44 5.13 11.66
C VAL A 72 26.04 3.71 11.24
N LEU A 73 24.88 3.59 10.61
CA LEU A 73 24.34 2.32 10.14
C LEU A 73 24.71 2.09 8.67
N ALA A 74 25.08 0.86 8.32
CA ALA A 74 25.22 0.46 6.93
C ALA A 74 23.83 0.22 6.30
N PRO A 75 23.58 0.61 5.04
CA PRO A 75 22.29 0.38 4.39
C PRO A 75 21.96 -1.12 4.27
N LEU A 76 20.74 -1.49 4.66
CA LEU A 76 20.25 -2.88 4.59
C LEU A 76 20.04 -3.38 3.17
N ALA A 77 19.80 -2.50 2.19
CA ALA A 77 19.61 -2.88 0.79
C ALA A 77 20.81 -3.65 0.21
N THR A 78 22.01 -3.43 0.74
CA THR A 78 23.22 -4.18 0.35
C THR A 78 23.25 -5.59 0.95
N GLN A 79 22.44 -5.86 1.97
CA GLN A 79 22.40 -7.13 2.71
C GLN A 79 21.14 -7.96 2.41
N LEU A 80 20.14 -7.40 1.73
CA LEU A 80 18.93 -8.14 1.36
C LEU A 80 19.16 -8.98 0.10
N PRO A 81 18.71 -10.25 0.07
CA PRO A 81 18.70 -11.05 -1.15
C PRO A 81 17.88 -10.35 -2.24
N PRO A 82 18.21 -10.57 -3.53
CA PRO A 82 17.53 -9.93 -4.65
C PRO A 82 16.03 -10.16 -4.55
N ARG A 83 15.24 -9.10 -4.82
CA ARG A 83 13.78 -9.16 -4.76
C ARG A 83 13.31 -10.33 -5.62
N PRO A 84 12.46 -11.23 -5.09
CA PRO A 84 11.87 -12.29 -5.89
C PRO A 84 11.20 -11.69 -7.12
N GLU A 85 11.45 -12.26 -8.29
CA GLU A 85 10.76 -11.82 -9.51
C GLU A 85 9.25 -11.90 -9.28
N PRO A 86 8.49 -10.84 -9.58
CA PRO A 86 7.04 -10.86 -9.37
C PRO A 86 6.46 -12.00 -10.19
N ALA A 87 5.86 -12.98 -9.50
CA ALA A 87 5.07 -14.01 -10.14
C ALA A 87 3.93 -13.33 -10.90
N ALA A 88 3.99 -13.36 -12.23
CA ALA A 88 2.83 -13.12 -13.05
C ALA A 88 1.83 -14.26 -12.75
N ASP A 89 0.72 -13.92 -12.09
CA ASP A 89 -0.65 -14.29 -12.51
C ASP A 89 -1.64 -14.32 -11.33
N GLY A 90 -2.86 -13.82 -11.60
CA GLY A 90 -4.05 -14.17 -10.82
C GLY A 90 -4.96 -13.02 -10.45
N GLY A 91 -5.49 -12.27 -11.43
CA GLY A 91 -6.60 -11.37 -11.21
C GLY A 91 -7.82 -12.11 -10.66
N SER A 92 -8.22 -11.79 -9.42
CA SER A 92 -9.52 -12.17 -8.88
C SER A 92 -10.35 -10.90 -8.72
N ALA A 93 -11.15 -10.60 -9.74
CA ALA A 93 -12.31 -9.74 -9.62
C ALA A 93 -13.52 -10.61 -9.96
N GLY A 94 -14.16 -11.14 -8.93
CA GLY A 94 -15.53 -11.62 -9.06
C GLY A 94 -16.44 -10.41 -9.29
N ASP A 95 -17.25 -10.48 -10.34
CA ASP A 95 -18.58 -9.86 -10.30
C ASP A 95 -19.59 -10.72 -11.05
N ARG A 96 -20.76 -10.82 -10.42
CA ARG A 96 -21.91 -11.62 -10.80
C ARG A 96 -22.78 -10.82 -11.78
N GLY A 97 -23.22 -11.50 -12.84
CA GLY A 97 -24.59 -11.38 -13.33
C GLY A 97 -24.91 -10.19 -14.24
N ALA A 98 -25.11 -10.48 -15.53
CA ALA A 98 -26.11 -9.79 -16.35
C ALA A 98 -26.68 -10.76 -17.40
N LYS A 99 -27.87 -11.30 -17.08
CA LYS A 99 -28.83 -11.78 -18.07
C LYS A 99 -29.18 -10.62 -19.02
N GLY A 100 -29.19 -10.86 -20.34
CA GLY A 100 -29.94 -9.97 -21.24
C GLY A 100 -29.50 -9.92 -22.70
N THR A 101 -30.24 -10.66 -23.52
CA THR A 101 -30.62 -10.32 -24.91
C THR A 101 -29.59 -10.35 -26.06
N ARG A 102 -29.82 -11.35 -26.93
CA ARG A 102 -29.98 -11.25 -28.39
C ARG A 102 -28.75 -10.78 -29.19
N ARG A 103 -28.16 -11.70 -29.98
CA ARG A 103 -28.02 -11.54 -31.45
C ARG A 103 -27.97 -12.90 -32.18
N ILE A 104 -29.00 -13.08 -32.99
CA ILE A 104 -29.08 -13.91 -34.19
C ILE A 104 -27.83 -13.82 -35.09
N ARG A 105 -27.32 -14.97 -35.53
CA ARG A 105 -27.07 -15.28 -36.95
C ARG A 105 -26.65 -16.74 -37.13
N GLY A 106 -27.19 -17.33 -38.18
CA GLY A 106 -27.19 -18.77 -38.41
C GLY A 106 -25.92 -19.34 -39.00
N ALA A 107 -25.95 -20.65 -39.15
CA ALA A 107 -25.11 -21.39 -40.09
C ALA A 107 -25.87 -22.67 -40.46
N ALA A 108 -26.04 -22.83 -41.78
CA ALA A 108 -26.62 -24.00 -42.41
C ALA A 108 -25.65 -25.19 -42.37
N SER A 109 -26.17 -26.42 -42.37
CA SER A 109 -25.98 -27.42 -43.45
C SER A 109 -26.26 -28.86 -42.99
N ALA A 110 -26.75 -29.65 -43.96
CA ALA A 110 -26.90 -31.12 -44.04
C ALA A 110 -28.00 -31.77 -43.16
N GLY A 111 -29.12 -32.33 -43.64
CA GLY A 111 -29.45 -32.89 -44.96
C GLY A 111 -28.71 -34.22 -45.16
N ALA A 112 -29.30 -35.42 -45.26
CA ALA A 112 -30.67 -35.89 -45.27
C ALA A 112 -30.61 -37.41 -44.98
N ALA A 113 -31.66 -37.96 -44.36
CA ALA A 113 -31.89 -39.40 -44.30
C ALA A 113 -33.07 -39.74 -45.25
N PRO A 114 -33.03 -40.85 -45.98
CA PRO A 114 -34.24 -41.48 -46.47
C PRO A 114 -34.49 -42.79 -45.70
N GLY A 115 -35.67 -42.88 -45.10
CA GLY A 115 -36.20 -44.12 -44.57
C GLY A 115 -36.80 -45.00 -45.66
N ALA A 116 -36.96 -46.29 -45.35
CA ALA A 116 -37.94 -47.16 -45.97
C ALA A 116 -38.13 -48.40 -45.09
N GLY A 117 -39.39 -48.79 -44.85
CA GLY A 117 -39.74 -50.19 -44.57
C GLY A 117 -40.42 -50.47 -43.24
N THR A 118 -41.70 -50.10 -43.13
CA THR A 118 -42.75 -50.89 -42.46
C THR A 118 -42.85 -52.28 -43.15
N PRO A 119 -43.44 -53.31 -42.52
CA PRO A 119 -44.87 -53.35 -42.13
C PRO A 119 -45.15 -53.58 -40.64
#